data_AF-A0A1L5KUP1-F1
#
_entry.id   AF-A0A1L5KUP1-F1
#
_cell.length_a   1.000
_cell.length_b   1.000
_cell.length_c   1.000
_cell.angle_alpha   90.00
_cell.angle_beta   90.00
_cell.angle_gamma   90.00
#
_symmetry.space_group_name_H-M   'P 1'
#
loop_
_entity.id
_entity.type
_entity.pdbx_description
1 polymer ?
#
loop_
_entity_poly.entity_id
_entity_poly.type
_entity_poly.pdbx_seq_one_letter_code
_entity_poly.pdbx_strand_id
1 'polypeptide(L)'
;EYPVLKIGQYPLPKKQLHQLIESCDEILVLEDGQPFVEKQLKGYLGIGVKVKGRLDGTLSQDGELNPDSVARAVGKENKSEFGIPSVVEMRPPALCEGCGHRDMYITLTEVLKEEYPSHKVFSDIGCYTLGANAPFNAINSCVDMGASITMAKGAADGGLFPAVAVIGDSTFTHSGMTGLLDCVNENASVTIVISDNETTAMTGGQDSAGTGRIEAICAGIGVDPAHIRVVTPLKKNYEEMKQIIREEIEYRGVSVIIPRRECIQTLARKKRSK
;
A
#
# COMPACT_ATOMS: atom_id res chain seq x y z
N GLU A 1 -2.37 19.61 35.86
CA GLU A 1 -2.43 20.07 34.45
C GLU A 1 -1.09 19.71 33.83
N TYR A 2 -1.06 19.18 32.59
CA TYR A 2 0.18 18.72 31.96
C TYR A 2 0.60 19.72 30.87
N PRO A 3 1.85 20.22 30.85
CA PRO A 3 2.38 20.94 29.69
C PRO A 3 2.35 20.00 28.46
N VAL A 4 1.81 20.47 27.33
CA VAL A 4 1.68 19.67 26.10
C VAL A 4 2.44 20.34 24.96
N LEU A 5 3.30 19.57 24.30
CA LEU A 5 3.95 19.96 23.05
C LEU A 5 3.48 19.05 21.91
N LYS A 6 2.82 19.64 20.90
CA LYS A 6 2.45 18.92 19.68
C LYS A 6 3.60 18.98 18.69
N ILE A 7 4.13 17.81 18.32
CA ILE A 7 5.15 17.67 17.29
C ILE A 7 4.46 17.41 15.94
N GLY A 8 4.72 18.26 14.95
CA GLY A 8 4.18 18.13 13.59
C GLY A 8 5.23 18.35 12.51
N GLN A 9 6.51 18.29 12.86
CA GLN A 9 7.61 18.56 11.94
C GLN A 9 8.80 17.63 12.18
N TYR A 10 9.59 17.44 11.12
CA TYR A 10 10.92 16.83 11.16
C TYR A 10 11.90 17.76 10.42
N PRO A 11 13.10 18.04 10.98
CA PRO A 11 13.65 17.59 12.27
C PRO A 11 12.89 18.09 13.51
N LEU A 12 13.09 17.42 14.65
CA LEU A 12 12.40 17.77 15.90
C LEU A 12 12.72 19.21 16.38
N PRO A 13 11.72 19.95 16.89
CA PRO A 13 11.89 21.33 17.38
C PRO A 13 12.66 21.37 18.71
N LYS A 14 13.99 21.33 18.64
CA LYS A 14 14.88 21.27 19.81
C LYS A 14 14.58 22.32 20.88
N LYS A 15 14.36 23.58 20.49
CA LYS A 15 14.09 24.68 21.44
C LYS A 15 12.83 24.43 22.28
N GLN A 16 11.74 24.04 21.63
CA GLN A 16 10.46 23.77 22.31
C GLN A 16 10.56 22.52 23.19
N LEU A 17 11.28 21.49 22.71
CA LEU A 17 11.55 20.30 23.51
C LEU A 17 12.31 20.66 24.78
N HIS A 18 13.43 21.39 24.67
CA HIS A 18 14.21 21.82 25.84
C HIS A 18 13.37 22.62 26.85
N GLN A 19 12.52 23.54 26.39
CA GLN A 19 11.62 24.28 27.26
C GLN A 19 10.64 23.37 28.01
N LEU A 20 10.08 22.36 27.32
CA LEU A 20 9.17 21.40 27.95
C LEU A 20 9.90 20.57 29.02
N ILE A 21 11.09 20.07 28.68
CA ILE A 21 11.94 19.27 29.55
C ILE A 21 12.32 20.04 30.82
N GLU A 22 12.74 21.30 30.69
CA GLU A 22 13.12 22.12 31.85
C GLU A 22 11.96 22.36 32.82
N SER A 23 10.72 22.19 32.36
CA SER A 23 9.50 22.40 33.16
C SER A 23 8.90 21.11 33.73
N CYS A 24 9.49 19.94 33.48
CA CYS A 24 8.89 18.63 33.82
C CYS A 24 9.91 17.63 34.38
N ASP A 25 9.55 16.90 35.43
CA ASP A 25 10.37 15.80 35.98
C ASP A 25 10.33 14.54 35.11
N GLU A 26 9.24 14.34 34.38
CA GLU A 26 8.97 13.18 33.55
C GLU A 26 8.23 13.61 32.26
N ILE A 27 8.56 12.97 31.14
CA ILE A 27 7.91 13.18 29.84
C ILE A 27 7.22 11.89 29.42
N LEU A 28 5.95 11.98 29.08
CA LEU A 28 5.19 10.93 28.41
C LEU A 28 5.11 11.23 26.91
N VAL A 29 5.63 10.33 26.08
CA VAL A 29 5.56 10.44 24.62
C VAL A 29 4.33 9.69 24.12
N LEU A 30 3.39 10.44 23.53
CA LEU A 30 2.23 9.90 22.83
C LEU A 30 2.51 9.95 21.32
N GLU A 31 2.88 8.84 20.72
CA GLU A 31 3.11 8.73 19.27
C GLU A 31 2.45 7.48 18.68
N ASP A 32 2.04 7.55 17.42
CA ASP A 32 1.44 6.45 16.67
C ASP A 32 2.46 5.74 15.76
N GLY A 33 2.28 4.43 15.60
CA GLY A 33 3.21 3.59 14.87
C GLY A 33 4.42 3.20 15.72
N GLN A 34 5.62 3.57 15.26
CA GLN A 34 6.88 3.21 15.93
C GLN A 34 7.35 4.32 16.88
N PRO A 35 8.05 4.00 17.99
CA PRO A 35 8.55 4.99 18.94
C PRO A 35 9.72 5.80 18.37
N PHE A 36 9.45 6.73 17.45
CA PHE A 36 10.45 7.51 16.73
C PHE A 36 10.94 8.69 17.57
N VAL A 37 10.01 9.49 18.11
CA VAL A 37 10.32 10.63 18.96
C VAL A 37 10.87 10.15 20.29
N GLU A 38 10.27 9.12 20.89
CA GLU A 38 10.74 8.55 22.15
C GLU A 38 12.19 8.04 22.05
N LYS A 39 12.53 7.33 20.96
CA LYS A 39 13.91 6.89 20.69
C LYS A 39 14.89 8.06 20.59
N GLN A 40 14.50 9.16 19.94
CA GLN A 40 15.38 10.33 19.83
C GLN A 40 15.60 11.03 21.18
N LEU A 41 14.55 11.13 22.01
CA LEU A 41 14.62 11.73 23.35
C LEU A 41 15.48 10.89 24.31
N LYS A 42 15.31 9.56 24.31
CA LYS A 42 16.12 8.64 25.13
C LYS A 42 17.55 8.46 24.60
N GLY A 43 17.75 8.60 23.28
CA GLY A 43 19.01 8.37 22.59
C GLY A 43 19.85 9.64 22.42
N TYR A 44 20.02 10.09 21.18
CA TYR A 44 20.94 11.17 20.78
C TYR A 44 20.72 12.51 21.51
N LEU A 45 19.49 12.81 21.92
CA LEU A 45 19.20 14.02 22.70
C LEU A 45 19.61 13.88 24.17
N GLY A 46 19.84 12.66 24.68
CA GLY A 46 20.53 12.37 25.94
C GLY A 46 20.02 13.17 27.11
N ILE A 47 18.71 13.40 27.15
CA ILE A 47 18.10 14.37 28.04
C ILE A 47 17.94 13.64 29.36
N GLY A 48 18.61 14.10 30.42
CA GLY A 48 18.57 13.48 31.75
C GLY A 48 17.20 13.45 32.45
N VAL A 49 16.12 13.65 31.69
CA VAL A 49 14.73 13.56 32.14
C VAL A 49 14.20 12.15 31.91
N LYS A 50 13.29 11.71 32.77
CA LYS A 50 12.68 10.38 32.63
C LYS A 50 11.66 10.41 31.48
N VAL A 51 11.83 9.54 30.50
CA VAL A 51 10.94 9.44 29.34
C VAL A 51 10.15 8.13 29.41
N LYS A 52 8.82 8.25 29.42
CA LYS A 52 7.85 7.15 29.33
C LYS A 52 7.19 7.13 27.96
N GLY A 53 6.73 5.95 27.51
CA GLY A 53 6.07 5.84 26.22
C GLY A 53 5.84 4.39 25.82
N ARG A 54 6.10 4.07 24.55
CA ARG A 54 5.95 2.72 24.02
C ARG A 54 7.13 1.83 24.41
N LEU A 55 8.35 2.37 24.54
CA LEU A 55 9.54 1.56 24.84
C LEU A 55 9.58 1.00 26.27
N ASP A 56 8.93 1.65 27.23
CA ASP A 56 8.85 1.18 28.61
C ASP A 56 7.54 0.46 28.95
N GLY A 57 6.65 0.28 27.96
CA GLY A 57 5.37 -0.39 28.12
C GLY A 57 4.28 0.48 28.76
N THR A 58 4.53 1.78 28.99
CA THR A 58 3.46 2.70 29.43
C THR A 58 2.35 2.79 28.38
N LEU A 59 2.72 2.67 27.09
CA LEU A 59 1.84 2.48 25.95
C LEU A 59 2.23 1.22 25.18
N SER A 60 1.30 0.64 24.43
CA SER A 60 1.61 -0.53 23.58
C SER A 60 2.67 -0.19 22.55
N GLN A 61 3.52 -1.14 22.16
CA GLN A 61 4.52 -0.91 21.10
C GLN A 61 3.93 -0.93 19.69
N ASP A 62 2.75 -1.51 19.56
CA ASP A 62 2.00 -1.72 18.34
C ASP A 62 0.61 -1.07 18.42
N GLY A 63 -0.07 -1.01 17.27
CA GLY A 63 -1.41 -0.45 17.17
C GLY A 63 -1.51 1.08 17.33
N GLU A 64 -2.73 1.56 17.13
CA GLU A 64 -3.09 2.97 17.25
C GLU A 64 -3.41 3.34 18.71
N LEU A 65 -3.00 4.54 19.11
CA LEU A 65 -3.42 5.11 20.37
C LEU A 65 -4.92 5.40 20.33
N ASN A 66 -5.63 4.92 21.34
CA ASN A 66 -7.03 5.26 21.57
C ASN A 66 -7.18 6.04 22.88
N PRO A 67 -8.30 6.77 23.08
CA PRO A 67 -8.54 7.55 24.29
C PRO A 67 -8.34 6.75 25.58
N ASP A 68 -8.69 5.46 25.58
CA ASP A 68 -8.62 4.57 26.74
C ASP A 68 -7.17 4.23 27.13
N SER A 69 -6.32 3.95 26.14
CA SER A 69 -4.88 3.70 26.34
C SER A 69 -4.17 4.95 26.85
N VAL A 70 -4.50 6.12 26.29
CA VAL A 70 -3.93 7.40 26.73
C VAL A 70 -4.41 7.77 28.13
N ALA A 71 -5.70 7.57 28.43
CA ALA A 71 -6.26 7.82 29.77
C ALA A 71 -5.53 7.01 30.84
N ARG A 72 -5.33 5.71 30.61
CA ARG A 72 -4.55 4.84 31.51
C ARG A 72 -3.11 5.32 31.67
N ALA A 73 -2.45 5.69 30.58
CA ALA A 73 -1.07 6.17 30.61
C ALA A 73 -0.89 7.46 31.43
N VAL A 74 -1.90 8.33 31.48
CA VAL A 74 -1.88 9.55 32.31
C VAL A 74 -2.50 9.37 33.69
N GLY A 75 -2.76 8.13 34.12
CA GLY A 75 -3.29 7.79 35.45
C GLY A 75 -4.77 8.16 35.66
N LYS A 76 -5.56 8.30 34.57
CA LYS A 76 -7.00 8.52 34.67
C LYS A 76 -7.75 7.19 34.66
N GLU A 77 -8.74 7.07 35.54
CA GLU A 77 -9.68 5.95 35.53
C GLU A 77 -10.58 6.04 34.29
N ASN A 78 -10.62 4.95 33.51
CA ASN A 78 -11.63 4.79 32.48
C ASN A 78 -12.86 4.11 33.09
N LYS A 79 -13.92 4.88 33.34
CA LYS A 79 -15.10 4.39 34.09
C LYS A 79 -16.11 3.64 33.23
N SER A 80 -15.92 3.61 31.91
CA SER A 80 -16.90 3.03 30.98
C SER A 80 -16.20 2.32 29.84
N GLU A 81 -16.01 1.01 29.99
CA GLU A 81 -15.69 0.13 28.87
C GLU A 81 -17.02 -0.34 28.25
N PHE A 82 -17.31 0.11 27.02
CA PHE A 82 -18.45 -0.38 26.27
C PHE A 82 -18.00 -1.55 25.39
N GLY A 83 -18.59 -2.72 25.59
CA GLY A 83 -18.40 -3.83 24.65
C GLY A 83 -18.90 -3.46 23.26
N ILE A 84 -18.30 -4.04 22.22
CA ILE A 84 -18.77 -3.87 20.84
C ILE A 84 -20.20 -4.41 20.76
N PRO A 85 -21.21 -3.60 20.42
CA PRO A 85 -22.59 -4.08 20.30
C PRO A 85 -22.69 -5.18 19.25
N SER A 86 -23.53 -6.19 19.50
CA SER A 86 -23.75 -7.31 18.55
C SER A 86 -24.35 -6.88 17.20
N VAL A 87 -24.90 -5.66 17.13
CA VAL A 87 -25.45 -5.06 15.90
C VAL A 87 -24.38 -4.44 14.99
N VAL A 88 -23.14 -4.30 15.45
CA VAL A 88 -22.06 -3.70 14.67
C VAL A 88 -21.48 -4.72 13.69
N GLU A 89 -21.86 -4.58 12.42
CA GLU A 89 -21.22 -5.31 11.33
C GLU A 89 -19.82 -4.79 11.05
N MET A 90 -18.91 -5.72 10.74
CA MET A 90 -17.56 -5.38 10.31
C MET A 90 -17.60 -4.71 8.92
N ARG A 91 -16.92 -3.58 8.78
CA ARG A 91 -16.79 -2.85 7.52
C ARG A 91 -15.35 -2.96 6.99
N PRO A 92 -14.95 -4.12 6.45
CA PRO A 92 -13.61 -4.25 5.91
C PRO A 92 -13.42 -3.29 4.73
N PRO A 93 -12.19 -2.77 4.54
CA PRO A 93 -11.86 -1.97 3.36
C PRO A 93 -12.20 -2.72 2.07
N ALA A 94 -12.92 -2.06 1.16
CA ALA A 94 -13.42 -2.65 -0.07
C ALA A 94 -13.24 -1.72 -1.28
N LEU A 95 -13.06 -2.31 -2.46
CA LEU A 95 -13.07 -1.60 -3.73
C LEU A 95 -14.45 -1.00 -4.00
N CYS A 96 -14.49 0.26 -4.48
CA CYS A 96 -15.75 0.94 -4.82
C CYS A 96 -16.56 0.19 -5.89
N GLU A 97 -17.89 0.29 -5.84
CA GLU A 97 -18.77 -0.31 -6.86
C GLU A 97 -18.48 0.26 -8.25
N GLY A 98 -18.21 -0.63 -9.22
CA GLY A 98 -17.83 -0.23 -10.58
C GLY A 98 -16.35 0.13 -10.75
N CYS A 99 -15.50 -0.05 -9.73
CA CYS A 99 -14.05 0.09 -9.86
C CYS A 99 -13.46 -0.95 -10.82
N GLY A 100 -12.62 -0.51 -11.76
CA GLY A 100 -11.96 -1.38 -12.75
C GLY A 100 -11.04 -2.45 -12.13
N HIS A 101 -10.45 -2.21 -10.94
CA HIS A 101 -9.68 -3.25 -10.25
C HIS A 101 -10.54 -4.50 -9.96
N ARG A 102 -11.85 -4.35 -9.74
CA ARG A 102 -12.74 -5.51 -9.49
C ARG A 102 -12.82 -6.41 -10.71
N ASP A 103 -13.04 -5.81 -11.88
CA ASP A 103 -13.12 -6.51 -13.17
C ASP A 103 -11.80 -7.22 -13.50
N MET A 104 -10.67 -6.56 -13.24
CA MET A 104 -9.33 -7.16 -13.38
C MET A 104 -9.11 -8.33 -12.42
N TYR A 105 -9.43 -8.17 -11.13
CA TYR A 105 -9.23 -9.26 -10.16
C TYR A 105 -10.14 -10.46 -10.41
N ILE A 106 -11.37 -10.25 -10.88
CA ILE A 106 -12.26 -11.37 -11.25
C ILE A 106 -11.59 -12.23 -12.32
N THR A 107 -11.14 -11.61 -13.41
CA THR A 107 -10.52 -12.34 -14.52
C THR A 107 -9.15 -12.93 -14.16
N LEU A 108 -8.31 -12.17 -13.45
CA LEU A 108 -7.01 -12.66 -12.98
C LEU A 108 -7.15 -13.88 -12.07
N THR A 109 -8.02 -13.79 -11.06
CA THR A 109 -8.21 -14.87 -10.09
C THR A 109 -8.86 -16.11 -10.72
N GLU A 110 -9.76 -15.95 -11.68
CA GLU A 110 -10.35 -17.07 -12.42
C GLU A 110 -9.27 -17.85 -13.17
N VAL A 111 -8.47 -17.18 -14.01
CA VAL A 111 -7.38 -17.82 -14.77
C VAL A 111 -6.35 -18.46 -13.83
N LEU A 112 -5.89 -17.73 -12.82
CA LEU A 112 -4.85 -18.22 -11.92
C LEU A 112 -5.28 -19.44 -11.11
N LYS A 113 -6.53 -19.47 -10.62
CA LYS A 113 -7.02 -20.60 -9.81
C LYS A 113 -7.34 -21.83 -10.64
N GLU A 114 -7.84 -21.65 -11.86
CA GLU A 114 -8.23 -22.76 -12.74
C GLU A 114 -7.02 -23.41 -13.42
N GLU A 115 -6.04 -22.60 -13.83
CA GLU A 115 -4.97 -23.05 -14.74
C GLU A 115 -3.59 -23.07 -14.08
N TYR A 116 -3.37 -22.34 -12.98
CA TYR A 116 -2.06 -22.12 -12.39
C TYR A 116 -2.03 -22.33 -10.86
N PRO A 117 -2.22 -23.55 -10.34
CA PRO A 117 -2.39 -23.80 -8.90
C PRO A 117 -1.19 -23.36 -8.02
N SER A 118 0.01 -23.26 -8.60
CA SER A 118 1.24 -22.82 -7.91
C SER A 118 1.44 -21.31 -7.89
N HIS A 119 0.58 -20.51 -8.53
CA HIS A 119 0.77 -19.07 -8.67
C HIS A 119 0.99 -18.36 -7.32
N LYS A 120 1.74 -17.25 -7.37
CA LYS A 120 1.67 -16.22 -6.32
C LYS A 120 1.51 -14.85 -6.94
N VAL A 121 0.66 -14.05 -6.31
CA VAL A 121 0.45 -12.65 -6.63
C VAL A 121 1.08 -11.79 -5.51
N PHE A 122 2.03 -10.97 -5.91
CA PHE A 122 2.73 -10.01 -5.07
C PHE A 122 2.17 -8.62 -5.35
N SER A 123 1.83 -7.86 -4.31
CA SER A 123 1.24 -6.54 -4.47
C SER A 123 1.95 -5.49 -3.63
N ASP A 124 1.57 -4.25 -3.88
CA ASP A 124 2.04 -3.03 -3.23
C ASP A 124 0.88 -2.32 -2.54
N ILE A 125 1.16 -1.19 -1.87
CA ILE A 125 0.14 -0.35 -1.21
C ILE A 125 -0.57 0.59 -2.20
N GLY A 126 -1.89 0.43 -2.30
CA GLY A 126 -2.81 1.28 -3.06
C GLY A 126 -4.23 0.68 -3.12
N CYS A 127 -5.14 1.28 -3.88
CA CYS A 127 -6.51 0.74 -4.01
C CYS A 127 -6.53 -0.72 -4.47
N TYR A 128 -5.59 -1.11 -5.32
CA TYR A 128 -5.45 -2.48 -5.81
C TYR A 128 -5.13 -3.47 -4.68
N THR A 129 -4.42 -3.09 -3.60
CA THR A 129 -4.17 -3.97 -2.43
C THR A 129 -5.45 -4.55 -1.83
N LEU A 130 -6.59 -3.87 -1.98
CA LEU A 130 -7.88 -4.35 -1.50
C LEU A 130 -8.37 -5.63 -2.20
N GLY A 131 -7.73 -6.04 -3.29
CA GLY A 131 -7.89 -7.37 -3.91
C GLY A 131 -7.42 -8.53 -3.01
N ALA A 132 -6.72 -8.25 -1.90
CA ALA A 132 -6.36 -9.25 -0.90
C ALA A 132 -7.59 -9.80 -0.15
N ASN A 133 -8.65 -9.01 -0.03
CA ASN A 133 -9.86 -9.38 0.70
C ASN A 133 -10.88 -10.08 -0.19
N ALA A 134 -11.89 -10.70 0.45
CA ALA A 134 -13.07 -11.21 -0.24
C ALA A 134 -13.77 -10.09 -1.05
N PRO A 135 -14.35 -10.42 -2.22
CA PRO A 135 -14.49 -11.76 -2.79
C PRO A 135 -13.27 -12.24 -3.61
N PHE A 136 -12.27 -11.39 -3.82
CA PHE A 136 -11.19 -11.66 -4.77
C PHE A 136 -10.16 -12.64 -4.20
N ASN A 137 -9.67 -12.38 -2.98
CA ASN A 137 -8.62 -13.16 -2.34
C ASN A 137 -7.43 -13.42 -3.31
N ALA A 138 -7.03 -12.38 -4.04
CA ALA A 138 -6.11 -12.49 -5.17
C ALA A 138 -4.65 -12.37 -4.74
N ILE A 139 -4.35 -11.63 -3.67
CA ILE A 139 -3.00 -11.23 -3.28
C ILE A 139 -2.45 -12.19 -2.20
N ASN A 140 -1.23 -12.68 -2.41
CA ASN A 140 -0.53 -13.54 -1.45
C ASN A 140 0.44 -12.77 -0.54
N SER A 141 1.01 -11.67 -1.00
CA SER A 141 1.94 -10.85 -0.23
C SER A 141 1.82 -9.37 -0.61
N CYS A 142 1.93 -8.49 0.39
CA CYS A 142 2.03 -7.04 0.23
C CYS A 142 2.89 -6.51 1.37
N VAL A 143 3.96 -5.77 1.04
CA VAL A 143 4.95 -5.32 2.03
C VAL A 143 4.95 -3.80 2.14
N ASP A 144 5.23 -3.11 1.04
CA ASP A 144 5.33 -1.65 0.99
C ASP A 144 4.92 -1.11 -0.39
N MET A 145 5.31 0.12 -0.70
CA MET A 145 5.16 0.70 -2.03
C MET A 145 6.40 0.42 -2.88
N GLY A 146 6.28 -0.48 -3.85
CA GLY A 146 7.30 -0.77 -4.87
C GLY A 146 7.98 -2.13 -4.71
N ALA A 147 7.65 -2.90 -3.68
CA ALA A 147 8.14 -4.25 -3.48
C ALA A 147 7.50 -5.31 -4.39
N SER A 148 6.32 -5.09 -4.97
CA SER A 148 5.59 -6.12 -5.71
C SER A 148 6.40 -6.76 -6.85
N ILE A 149 7.06 -5.93 -7.67
CA ILE A 149 7.84 -6.37 -8.83
C ILE A 149 9.10 -7.12 -8.38
N THR A 150 9.82 -6.59 -7.39
CA THR A 150 11.06 -7.23 -6.89
C THR A 150 10.78 -8.52 -6.13
N MET A 151 9.67 -8.61 -5.40
CA MET A 151 9.19 -9.86 -4.80
C MET A 151 8.83 -10.88 -5.88
N ALA A 152 8.10 -10.49 -6.93
CA ALA A 152 7.77 -11.38 -8.04
C ALA A 152 9.03 -11.88 -8.76
N LYS A 153 10.00 -11.00 -9.02
CA LYS A 153 11.31 -11.37 -9.57
C LYS A 153 12.02 -12.39 -8.71
N GLY A 154 12.20 -12.10 -7.41
CA GLY A 154 12.88 -13.01 -6.48
C GLY A 154 12.18 -14.37 -6.38
N ALA A 155 10.85 -14.39 -6.46
CA ALA A 155 10.09 -15.64 -6.50
C ALA A 155 10.29 -16.40 -7.82
N ALA A 156 10.27 -15.72 -8.96
CA ALA A 156 10.55 -16.31 -10.28
C ALA A 156 11.97 -16.89 -10.35
N ASP A 157 12.97 -16.14 -9.87
CA ASP A 157 14.37 -16.59 -9.75
C ASP A 157 14.49 -17.82 -8.84
N GLY A 158 13.62 -17.93 -7.83
CA GLY A 158 13.48 -19.10 -6.96
C GLY A 158 12.70 -20.28 -7.55
N GLY A 159 12.24 -20.18 -8.81
CA GLY A 159 11.52 -21.24 -9.51
C GLY A 159 9.99 -21.21 -9.36
N LEU A 160 9.41 -20.14 -8.80
CA LEU A 160 7.97 -19.97 -8.76
C LEU A 160 7.42 -19.66 -10.15
N PHE A 161 6.37 -20.38 -10.57
CA PHE A 161 5.64 -20.06 -11.79
C PHE A 161 4.11 -20.26 -11.63
N PRO A 162 3.28 -19.31 -12.11
CA PRO A 162 3.65 -17.95 -12.49
C PRO A 162 3.89 -17.06 -11.26
N ALA A 163 4.85 -16.15 -11.38
CA ALA A 163 5.07 -15.06 -10.44
C ALA A 163 4.43 -13.78 -11.01
N VAL A 164 3.38 -13.29 -10.35
CA VAL A 164 2.61 -12.13 -10.81
C VAL A 164 2.81 -10.96 -9.86
N ALA A 165 3.15 -9.79 -10.38
CA ALA A 165 3.16 -8.54 -9.61
C ALA A 165 1.90 -7.72 -9.93
N VAL A 166 1.31 -7.06 -8.92
CA VAL A 166 0.24 -6.08 -9.11
C VAL A 166 0.60 -4.78 -8.42
N ILE A 167 0.79 -3.74 -9.23
CA ILE A 167 1.23 -2.41 -8.82
C ILE A 167 0.30 -1.35 -9.42
N GLY A 168 0.11 -0.22 -8.74
CA GLY A 168 -0.65 0.92 -9.30
C GLY A 168 0.22 1.81 -10.17
N ASP A 169 -0.38 2.59 -11.06
CA ASP A 169 0.28 3.61 -11.89
C ASP A 169 1.18 4.60 -11.10
N SER A 170 0.64 5.15 -10.01
CA SER A 170 1.35 6.09 -9.14
C SER A 170 2.50 5.40 -8.38
N THR A 171 2.25 4.20 -7.84
CA THR A 171 3.29 3.40 -7.17
C THR A 171 4.39 2.97 -8.13
N PHE A 172 4.03 2.59 -9.36
CA PHE A 172 4.96 2.20 -10.41
C PHE A 172 5.95 3.33 -10.71
N THR A 173 5.44 4.54 -10.92
CA THR A 173 6.28 5.72 -11.19
C THR A 173 7.00 6.27 -9.96
N HIS A 174 6.55 5.93 -8.73
CA HIS A 174 7.22 6.30 -7.49
C HIS A 174 8.43 5.40 -7.17
N SER A 175 8.24 4.08 -7.18
CA SER A 175 9.26 3.13 -6.72
C SER A 175 9.28 1.78 -7.49
N GLY A 176 8.37 1.56 -8.43
CA GLY A 176 8.30 0.30 -9.19
C GLY A 176 9.23 0.23 -10.42
N MET A 177 9.59 1.38 -11.03
CA MET A 177 10.37 1.41 -12.28
C MET A 177 11.75 0.73 -12.16
N THR A 178 12.43 0.89 -11.03
CA THR A 178 13.73 0.24 -10.81
C THR A 178 13.60 -1.27 -10.70
N GLY A 179 12.53 -1.77 -10.06
CA GLY A 179 12.24 -3.20 -10.03
C GLY A 179 11.94 -3.77 -11.42
N LEU A 180 11.23 -3.01 -12.27
CA LEU A 180 11.01 -3.41 -13.66
C LEU A 180 12.31 -3.49 -14.45
N LEU A 181 13.22 -2.51 -14.27
CA LEU A 181 14.53 -2.52 -14.90
C LEU A 181 15.34 -3.77 -14.52
N ASP A 182 15.31 -4.16 -13.25
CA ASP A 182 15.97 -5.38 -12.79
C ASP A 182 15.38 -6.65 -13.45
N CYS A 183 14.06 -6.71 -13.63
CA CYS A 183 13.42 -7.81 -14.36
C CYS A 183 13.88 -7.85 -15.81
N VAL A 184 13.95 -6.70 -16.49
CA VAL A 184 14.35 -6.60 -17.91
C VAL A 184 15.82 -7.02 -18.08
N ASN A 185 16.70 -6.53 -17.22
CA ASN A 185 18.14 -6.85 -17.30
C ASN A 185 18.42 -8.36 -17.18
N GLU A 186 17.63 -9.07 -16.37
CA GLU A 186 17.79 -10.51 -16.12
C GLU A 186 16.83 -11.37 -16.96
N ASN A 187 16.01 -10.75 -17.83
CA ASN A 187 14.92 -11.40 -18.56
C ASN A 187 14.05 -12.30 -17.66
N ALA A 188 13.68 -11.80 -16.49
CA ALA A 188 12.93 -12.56 -15.49
C ALA A 188 11.55 -12.97 -16.03
N SER A 189 11.14 -14.21 -15.79
CA SER A 189 9.82 -14.74 -16.20
C SER A 189 8.73 -14.25 -15.25
N VAL A 190 8.29 -13.00 -15.41
CA VAL A 190 7.31 -12.34 -14.55
C VAL A 190 6.21 -11.66 -15.37
N THR A 191 4.97 -11.74 -14.87
CA THR A 191 3.84 -10.98 -15.43
C THR A 191 3.51 -9.83 -14.47
N ILE A 192 3.58 -8.59 -14.95
CA ILE A 192 3.40 -7.39 -14.13
C ILE A 192 2.10 -6.70 -14.55
N VAL A 193 1.16 -6.60 -13.62
CA VAL A 193 -0.11 -5.89 -13.81
C VAL A 193 0.02 -4.48 -13.25
N ILE A 194 0.08 -3.48 -14.13
CA ILE A 194 0.11 -2.06 -13.74
C ILE A 194 -1.31 -1.51 -13.80
N SER A 195 -1.96 -1.42 -12.65
CA SER A 195 -3.32 -0.91 -12.49
C SER A 195 -3.37 0.60 -12.71
N ASP A 196 -3.77 1.01 -13.92
CA ASP A 196 -3.84 2.40 -14.34
C ASP A 196 -5.25 2.96 -14.17
N ASN A 197 -5.45 3.72 -13.09
CA ASN A 197 -6.70 4.43 -12.83
C ASN A 197 -6.58 5.95 -12.98
N GLU A 198 -5.47 6.42 -13.55
CA GLU A 198 -5.14 7.81 -13.88
C GLU A 198 -5.02 8.75 -12.66
N THR A 199 -4.82 8.22 -11.44
CA THR A 199 -4.76 9.03 -10.21
C THR A 199 -4.10 8.27 -9.05
N THR A 200 -3.61 9.00 -8.04
CA THR A 200 -3.25 8.41 -6.75
C THR A 200 -4.52 8.30 -5.87
N ALA A 201 -5.38 7.33 -6.17
CA ALA A 201 -6.75 7.27 -5.64
C ALA A 201 -6.85 7.14 -4.11
N MET A 202 -6.14 6.16 -3.52
CA MET A 202 -6.30 5.79 -2.11
C MET A 202 -5.96 6.93 -1.14
N THR A 203 -4.98 7.76 -1.49
CA THR A 203 -4.47 8.86 -0.67
C THR A 203 -5.22 10.16 -0.87
N GLY A 204 -6.32 10.15 -1.64
CA GLY A 204 -7.16 11.33 -1.82
C GLY A 204 -7.20 11.90 -3.23
N GLY A 205 -6.62 11.24 -4.24
CA GLY A 205 -6.80 11.57 -5.65
C GLY A 205 -5.82 12.63 -6.16
N GLN A 206 -4.55 12.54 -5.75
CA GLN A 206 -3.46 13.34 -6.30
C GLN A 206 -3.19 12.95 -7.77
N ASP A 207 -2.51 13.83 -8.51
CA ASP A 207 -2.08 13.53 -9.87
C ASP A 207 -1.05 12.39 -9.88
N SER A 208 -1.19 11.49 -10.84
CA SER A 208 -0.24 10.40 -11.08
C SER A 208 0.78 10.83 -12.13
N ALA A 209 2.07 10.65 -11.85
CA ALA A 209 3.14 10.93 -12.82
C ALA A 209 3.11 9.98 -14.03
N GLY A 210 2.41 8.84 -13.89
CA GLY A 210 2.25 7.82 -14.91
C GLY A 210 1.12 8.06 -15.90
N THR A 211 0.19 8.98 -15.63
CA THR A 211 -1.00 9.21 -16.47
C THR A 211 -0.61 9.46 -17.93
N GLY A 212 -1.09 8.57 -18.82
CA GLY A 212 -0.83 8.62 -20.26
C GLY A 212 0.61 8.31 -20.68
N ARG A 213 1.44 7.76 -19.79
CA ARG A 213 2.87 7.53 -20.02
C ARG A 213 3.33 6.10 -19.69
N ILE A 214 2.50 5.27 -19.05
CA ILE A 214 2.89 3.94 -18.56
C ILE A 214 3.54 3.09 -19.65
N GLU A 215 2.91 2.96 -20.83
CA GLU A 215 3.44 2.16 -21.95
C GLU A 215 4.81 2.67 -22.41
N ALA A 216 4.95 3.98 -22.57
CA ALA A 216 6.19 4.61 -23.00
C ALA A 216 7.31 4.44 -21.97
N ILE A 217 6.97 4.48 -20.68
CA ILE A 217 7.90 4.20 -19.58
C ILE A 217 8.34 2.73 -19.62
N CYS A 218 7.40 1.78 -19.74
CA CYS A 218 7.72 0.35 -19.83
C CYS A 218 8.63 0.04 -21.04
N ALA A 219 8.28 0.56 -22.22
CA ALA A 219 9.10 0.41 -23.43
C ALA A 219 10.47 1.08 -23.28
N GLY A 220 10.53 2.27 -22.67
CA GLY A 220 11.78 2.99 -22.42
C GLY A 220 12.69 2.31 -21.41
N ILE A 221 12.15 1.55 -20.47
CA ILE A 221 12.91 0.69 -19.54
C ILE A 221 13.44 -0.57 -20.25
N GLY A 222 12.80 -1.00 -21.35
CA GLY A 222 13.27 -2.11 -22.19
C GLY A 222 12.34 -3.33 -22.23
N VAL A 223 11.09 -3.19 -21.79
CA VAL A 223 10.07 -4.24 -22.02
C VAL A 223 9.79 -4.33 -23.52
N ASP A 224 9.74 -5.54 -24.07
CA ASP A 224 9.37 -5.76 -25.46
C ASP A 224 7.97 -5.17 -25.72
N PRO A 225 7.81 -4.22 -26.67
CA PRO A 225 6.51 -3.64 -27.00
C PRO A 225 5.42 -4.66 -27.35
N ALA A 226 5.78 -5.86 -27.84
CA ALA A 226 4.83 -6.94 -28.10
C ALA A 226 4.17 -7.48 -26.82
N HIS A 227 4.85 -7.34 -25.68
CA HIS A 227 4.44 -7.82 -24.36
C HIS A 227 4.02 -6.68 -23.42
N ILE A 228 3.66 -5.52 -23.98
CA ILE A 228 2.99 -4.43 -23.28
C ILE A 228 1.52 -4.41 -23.73
N ARG A 229 0.64 -5.00 -22.92
CA ARG A 229 -0.77 -5.21 -23.27
C ARG A 229 -1.67 -4.28 -22.48
N VAL A 230 -2.31 -3.32 -23.16
CA VAL A 230 -3.33 -2.45 -22.53
C VAL A 230 -4.70 -3.11 -22.65
N VAL A 231 -5.43 -3.20 -21.55
CA VAL A 231 -6.80 -3.75 -21.53
C VAL A 231 -7.76 -2.78 -20.84
N THR A 232 -9.03 -2.80 -21.22
CA THR A 232 -10.07 -2.03 -20.52
C THR A 232 -10.83 -2.97 -19.57
N PRO A 233 -10.68 -2.82 -18.24
CA PRO A 233 -11.31 -3.70 -17.25
C PRO A 233 -12.81 -3.40 -17.14
N LEU A 234 -13.59 -4.18 -17.89
CA LEU A 234 -15.05 -4.16 -17.96
C LEU A 234 -15.57 -5.58 -18.16
N LYS A 235 -16.71 -5.91 -17.56
CA LYS A 235 -17.42 -7.19 -17.74
C LYS A 235 -17.53 -7.68 -19.19
N LYS A 236 -17.81 -6.79 -20.14
CA LYS A 236 -17.94 -7.14 -21.57
C LYS A 236 -16.62 -7.61 -22.22
N ASN A 237 -15.48 -7.32 -21.60
CA ASN A 237 -14.14 -7.63 -22.09
C ASN A 237 -13.51 -8.81 -21.32
N TYR A 238 -14.26 -9.54 -20.50
CA TYR A 238 -13.70 -10.59 -19.65
C TYR A 238 -12.97 -11.67 -20.43
N GLU A 239 -13.55 -12.16 -21.52
CA GLU A 239 -12.93 -13.23 -22.32
C GLU A 239 -11.63 -12.77 -22.99
N GLU A 240 -11.60 -11.54 -23.50
CA GLU A 240 -10.37 -10.93 -24.03
C GLU A 240 -9.30 -10.78 -22.94
N MET A 241 -9.67 -10.27 -21.76
CA MET A 241 -8.72 -10.13 -20.65
C MET A 241 -8.16 -11.48 -20.19
N LYS A 242 -9.00 -12.52 -20.06
CA LYS A 242 -8.55 -13.87 -19.71
C LYS A 242 -7.57 -14.40 -20.74
N GLN A 243 -7.85 -14.22 -22.03
CA GLN A 243 -6.96 -14.64 -23.10
C GLN A 243 -5.59 -13.95 -23.02
N ILE A 244 -5.58 -12.62 -22.83
CA ILE A 244 -4.34 -11.84 -22.68
C ILE A 244 -3.57 -12.30 -21.45
N ILE A 245 -4.24 -12.50 -20.32
CA ILE A 245 -3.60 -12.98 -19.08
C ILE A 245 -2.91 -14.32 -19.31
N ARG A 246 -3.54 -15.27 -20.01
CA ARG A 246 -2.92 -16.57 -20.35
C ARG A 246 -1.70 -16.41 -21.25
N GLU A 247 -1.83 -15.64 -22.34
CA GLU A 247 -0.74 -15.39 -23.29
C GLU A 247 0.49 -14.81 -22.58
N GLU A 248 0.27 -13.81 -21.73
CA GLU A 248 1.32 -13.09 -21.03
C GLU A 248 1.89 -13.83 -19.82
N ILE A 249 1.14 -14.75 -19.22
CA ILE A 249 1.69 -15.71 -18.25
C ILE A 249 2.59 -16.73 -18.94
N GLU A 250 2.19 -17.21 -20.12
CA GLU A 250 2.98 -18.22 -20.84
C GLU A 250 4.24 -17.65 -21.50
N TYR A 251 4.31 -16.34 -21.71
CA TYR A 251 5.53 -15.70 -22.14
C TYR A 251 6.64 -15.82 -21.09
N ARG A 252 7.72 -16.55 -21.42
CA ARG A 252 8.89 -16.77 -20.55
C ARG A 252 9.88 -15.60 -20.64
N GLY A 253 9.42 -14.44 -20.20
CA GLY A 253 10.18 -13.20 -20.11
C GLY A 253 9.40 -12.16 -19.32
N VAL A 254 9.79 -10.89 -19.43
CA VAL A 254 9.08 -9.79 -18.77
C VAL A 254 7.85 -9.41 -19.58
N SER A 255 6.66 -9.58 -19.00
CA SER A 255 5.40 -9.13 -19.57
C SER A 255 4.72 -8.08 -18.71
N VAL A 256 4.06 -7.12 -19.34
CA VAL A 256 3.30 -6.05 -18.68
C VAL A 256 1.86 -6.00 -19.20
N ILE A 257 0.89 -6.13 -18.31
CA ILE A 257 -0.53 -5.92 -18.58
C ILE A 257 -0.99 -4.63 -17.88
N ILE A 258 -1.63 -3.73 -18.62
CA ILE A 258 -2.07 -2.41 -18.13
C ILE A 258 -3.59 -2.34 -18.22
N PRO A 259 -4.33 -2.79 -17.18
CA PRO A 259 -5.76 -2.54 -17.08
C PRO A 259 -5.99 -1.05 -16.82
N ARG A 260 -6.44 -0.32 -17.86
CA ARG A 260 -6.66 1.12 -17.82
C ARG A 260 -8.13 1.48 -17.69
N ARG A 261 -8.49 2.15 -16.59
CA ARG A 261 -9.84 2.75 -16.41
C ARG A 261 -9.83 3.79 -15.29
N GLU A 262 -10.23 5.01 -15.63
CA GLU A 262 -10.32 6.14 -14.69
C GLU A 262 -11.05 5.77 -13.39
N CYS A 263 -10.47 6.18 -12.25
CA CYS A 263 -11.07 6.00 -10.94
C CYS A 263 -12.46 6.65 -10.86
N ILE A 264 -13.47 5.86 -10.47
CA ILE A 264 -14.87 6.33 -10.37
C ILE A 264 -15.06 7.50 -9.41
N GLN A 265 -14.26 7.58 -8.34
CA GLN A 265 -14.33 8.66 -7.37
C GLN A 265 -13.75 9.96 -7.95
N THR A 266 -12.67 9.86 -8.71
CA THR A 266 -12.07 10.98 -9.44
C THR A 266 -13.01 11.48 -10.53
N LEU A 267 -13.60 10.58 -11.31
CA LEU A 267 -14.62 10.92 -12.31
C LEU A 267 -15.81 11.63 -11.67
N ALA A 268 -16.32 11.12 -10.53
CA ALA A 268 -17.43 11.74 -9.82
C ALA A 268 -17.08 13.14 -9.31
N ARG A 269 -15.86 13.34 -8.78
CA ARG A 269 -15.37 14.67 -8.35
C ARG A 269 -15.29 15.64 -9.52
N LYS A 270 -14.70 15.24 -10.66
CA LYS A 270 -14.61 16.04 -11.88
C LYS A 270 -15.99 16.45 -12.41
N LYS A 271 -16.99 15.58 -12.29
CA LYS A 271 -18.38 15.89 -12.68
C LYS A 271 -19.07 16.87 -11.74
N ARG A 272 -18.74 16.88 -10.44
CA ARG A 272 -19.31 17.83 -9.47
C ARG A 272 -18.67 19.22 -9.54
N SER A 273 -17.45 19.31 -10.04
CA SER A 273 -16.73 20.59 -10.23
C SER A 273 -17.04 21.28 -11.56
N LYS A 274 -17.83 20.66 -12.43
CA LYS A 274 -18.36 21.25 -13.67
C LYS A 274 -19.78 21.72 -13.44
#